data_AF-A0A0D6A4P0-F1
#
_entry.id   AF-A0A0D6A4P0-F1
#
_cell.length_a   1.000
_cell.length_b   1.000
_cell.length_c   1.000
_cell.angle_alpha   90.00
_cell.angle_beta   90.00
_cell.angle_gamma   90.00
#
_symmetry.space_group_name_H-M   'P 1'
#
loop_
_entity.id
_entity.type
_entity.pdbx_description
1 polymer ?
#
loop_
_entity_poly.entity_id
_entity_poly.type
_entity_poly.pdbx_seq_one_letter_code
_entity_poly.pdbx_strand_id
1 'polypeptide(L)' 'MTKYQANTKLRAIKLYQKGVGLSQISKELNITNANEITVWLARHNLQNVVFFHQKLI' A
#
# COMPACT_ATOMS: atom_id res chain seq x y z
N MET A 1 1.67 18.15 -2.93
CA MET A 1 1.31 17.50 -1.65
C MET A 1 0.72 16.13 -1.95
N THR A 2 1.18 15.07 -1.27
CA THR A 2 0.52 13.75 -1.41
C THR A 2 -0.79 13.76 -0.61
N LYS A 3 -1.92 13.54 -1.28
CA LYS A 3 -3.29 13.55 -0.74
C LYS A 3 -3.48 12.73 0.55
N TYR A 4 -2.69 11.67 0.73
CA TYR A 4 -2.71 10.81 1.91
C TYR A 4 -1.36 10.78 2.61
N GLN A 5 -1.39 10.83 3.95
CA GLN A 5 -0.21 10.71 4.81
C GLN A 5 0.46 9.33 4.66
N ALA A 6 1.77 9.25 4.92
CA ALA A 6 2.53 8.00 4.81
C ALA A 6 1.96 6.88 5.70
N ASN A 7 1.53 7.22 6.92
CA ASN A 7 0.94 6.24 7.86
C ASN A 7 -0.36 5.62 7.31
N THR A 8 -1.21 6.41 6.65
CA THR A 8 -2.43 5.91 6.00
C THR A 8 -2.11 4.88 4.92
N LYS A 9 -1.08 5.14 4.10
CA LYS A 9 -0.65 4.20 3.05
C LYS A 9 -0.12 2.91 3.64
N LEU A 10 0.74 3.00 4.68
CA LEU A 10 1.27 1.83 5.37
C LEU A 10 0.15 1.00 6.03
N ARG A 11 -0.83 1.65 6.65
CA ARG A 11 -1.99 0.97 7.24
C ARG A 11 -2.84 0.28 6.19
N ALA A 12 -3.07 0.90 5.03
CA ALA A 12 -3.79 0.28 3.91
C ALA A 12 -3.10 -1.01 3.45
N ILE A 13 -1.77 -0.97 3.30
CA ILE A 13 -1.00 -2.14 2.84
C ILE A 13 -1.03 -3.27 3.88
N LYS A 14 -0.88 -2.94 5.18
CA LYS A 14 -0.98 -3.93 6.26
C LYS A 14 -2.36 -4.60 6.33
N LEU A 15 -3.44 -3.85 6.13
CA LEU A 15 -4.80 -4.40 6.09
C LEU A 15 -4.97 -5.33 4.89
N TYR A 16 -4.45 -4.96 3.72
CA TYR A 16 -4.49 -5.82 2.54
C TYR A 16 -3.71 -7.13 2.75
N GLN A 17 -2.52 -7.06 3.37
CA GLN A 17 -1.73 -8.25 3.74
C GLN A 17 -2.45 -9.18 4.72
N LYS A 18 -3.38 -8.66 5.54
CA LYS A 18 -4.25 -9.43 6.42
C LYS A 18 -5.47 -10.05 5.71
N GLY A 19 -5.60 -9.85 4.40
CA GLY A 19 -6.72 -10.34 3.59
C GLY A 19 -7.94 -9.43 3.57
N VAL A 20 -7.84 -8.19 4.08
CA VAL A 20 -8.95 -7.23 4.02
C VAL A 20 -9.11 -6.71 2.59
N GLY A 21 -10.34 -6.73 2.07
CA GLY A 21 -10.63 -6.27 0.72
C GLY A 21 -10.46 -4.75 0.53
N LEU A 22 -10.06 -4.34 -0.68
CA LEU A 22 -9.77 -2.93 -1.02
C LEU A 22 -10.93 -1.97 -0.71
N SER A 23 -12.18 -2.39 -0.98
CA SER A 23 -13.38 -1.57 -0.69
C SER A 23 -13.60 -1.35 0.82
N GLN A 24 -13.25 -2.32 1.65
CA GLN A 24 -13.36 -2.19 3.09
C GLN A 24 -12.24 -1.29 3.62
N ILE A 25 -11.02 -1.46 3.13
CA ILE A 25 -9.87 -0.61 3.48
C ILE A 25 -10.15 0.85 3.09
N SER A 26 -10.72 1.09 1.90
CA SER A 26 -11.00 2.44 1.44
C SER A 26 -12.03 3.14 2.33
N LYS A 27 -13.04 2.41 2.81
CA LYS A 27 -14.02 2.92 3.78
C LYS A 27 -13.37 3.19 5.15
N GLU A 28 -12.60 2.24 5.68
CA GLU A 28 -11.97 2.38 7.01
C GLU A 28 -10.98 3.55 7.07
N LEU A 29 -10.24 3.79 5.99
CA LEU A 29 -9.20 4.81 5.94
C LEU A 29 -9.64 6.13 5.26
N ASN A 30 -10.93 6.26 4.95
CA ASN A 30 -11.50 7.40 4.24
C ASN A 30 -10.76 7.75 2.93
N ILE A 31 -10.43 6.71 2.15
CA ILE A 31 -9.79 6.82 0.86
C ILE A 31 -10.87 6.88 -0.21
N THR A 32 -10.90 7.97 -0.97
CA THR A 32 -11.95 8.25 -1.94
C THR A 32 -11.91 7.30 -3.14
N ASN A 33 -10.70 6.89 -3.53
CA ASN A 33 -10.49 6.01 -4.68
C ASN A 33 -9.66 4.80 -4.26
N ALA A 34 -10.29 3.63 -4.19
CA ALA A 34 -9.64 2.38 -3.82
C ALA A 34 -8.50 1.98 -4.78
N ASN A 35 -8.52 2.49 -6.02
CA ASN A 35 -7.46 2.24 -6.99
C ASN A 35 -6.12 2.88 -6.58
N GLU A 36 -6.14 3.93 -5.74
CA GLU A 36 -4.91 4.50 -5.16
C GLU A 36 -4.20 3.47 -4.27
N ILE A 37 -4.94 2.59 -3.59
CA ILE A 37 -4.39 1.52 -2.76
C ILE A 37 -3.64 0.51 -3.62
N THR A 38 -4.18 0.15 -4.80
CA THR A 38 -3.52 -0.72 -5.78
C THR A 38 -2.15 -0.17 -6.20
N VAL A 39 -2.07 1.14 -6.45
CA VAL A 39 -0.80 1.81 -6.79
C VAL A 39 0.20 1.75 -5.64
N TRP A 40 -0.24 1.92 -4.38
CA TRP A 40 0.65 1.83 -3.23
C TRP A 40 1.16 0.41 -3.00
N LEU A 41 0.30 -0.59 -3.19
CA LEU A 41 0.69 -2.00 -3.13
C LEU A 41 1.72 -2.35 -4.21
N ALA A 42 1.49 -1.91 -5.45
CA ALA A 42 2.45 -2.12 -6.54
C ALA A 42 3.81 -1.47 -6.23
N ARG A 43 3.81 -0.23 -5.74
CA ARG A 43 5.04 0.47 -5.34
C ARG A 43 5.75 -0.21 -4.16
N HIS A 44 5.00 -0.71 -3.17
CA HIS A 44 5.60 -1.43 -2.06
C HIS A 44 6.21 -2.77 -2.51
N ASN A 45 5.55 -3.51 -3.39
CA ASN A 45 6.10 -4.74 -3.96
C ASN A 45 7.36 -4.46 -4.78
N LEU A 46 7.38 -3.41 -5.59
CA LEU A 46 8.58 -2.99 -6.32
C LEU A 46 9.73 -2.62 -5.36
N GLN A 47 9.45 -1.89 -4.28
CA GLN A 47 10.47 -1.58 -3.27
C GLN A 47 11.00 -2.83 -2.57
N ASN A 48 10.13 -3.81 -2.27
CA ASN A 48 10.58 -5.09 -1.72
C ASN A 48 11.47 -5.84 -2.72
N VAL A 49 11.07 -5.94 -3.99
CA VAL A 49 11.85 -6.61 -5.05
C VAL A 49 13.20 -5.93 -5.27
N VAL A 50 13.25 -4.59 -5.27
CA VAL A 50 14.50 -3.84 -5.39
C VAL A 50 15.40 -4.03 -4.16
N PHE A 51 14.83 -4.14 -2.95
CA PHE A 51 15.60 -4.45 -1.74
C PHE A 51 16.18 -5.87 -1.74
N PHE A 52 15.47 -6.86 -2.31
CA PHE A 52 15.99 -8.22 -2.43
C PHE A 52 17.16 -8.34 -3.42
N HIS A 53 17.21 -7.48 -4.44
CA HIS A 53 18.32 -7.48 -5.41
C HIS A 53 19.61 -6.80 -4.92
N GLN A 54 19.57 -6.00 -3.86
CA GLN A 54 20.77 -5.32 -3.36
C GLN A 54 21.55 -6.13 -2.30
N LYS A 55 21.08 -7.33 -1.93
CA LYS A 55 21.73 -8.18 -0.91
C LYS A 55 22.35 -9.48 -1.46
N LEU A 56 22.68 -9.50 -2.75
CA LEU A 56 23.36 -10.60 -3.43
C LEU A 56 24.49 -10.06 -4.34
N ILE A 57 25.42 -9.29 -3.77
CA ILE A 57 26.78 -9.09 -4.32
C ILE A 57 27.74 -9.07 -3.13
#